data_AF-A0A7V1BT50-F1
#
_entry.id   AF-A0A7V1BT50-F1
#
_cell.length_a   1.000
_cell.length_b   1.000
_cell.length_c   1.000
_cell.angle_alpha   90.00
_cell.angle_beta   90.00
_cell.angle_gamma   90.00
#
_symmetry.space_group_name_H-M   'P 1'
#
loop_
_entity.id
_entity.type
_entity.pdbx_description
1 polymer ?
#
loop_
_entity_poly.entity_id
_entity_poly.type
_entity_poly.pdbx_seq_one_letter_code
_entity_poly.pdbx_strand_id
1 'polypeptide(L)'
;MAQERTKLPSFDELKVMAAERPDELEDLRERMTEEILKDVPEHRRRRLLGLAFRIQMERQRAKNPMHACIRISQMMMDSVVELRDSMRLSDLTVARKAQDVANVIQFKKPGPTIKSPSLR
;
A
#
# COMPACT_ATOMS: atom_id res chain seq x y z
N MET A 1 -26.98 -4.49 2.90
CA MET A 1 -27.69 -3.36 3.55
C MET A 1 -26.91 -2.11 3.19
N ALA A 2 -27.52 -1.15 2.49
CA ALA A 2 -26.86 0.12 2.21
C ALA A 2 -26.79 0.91 3.53
N GLN A 3 -25.61 0.99 4.13
CA GLN A 3 -25.42 1.71 5.38
C GLN A 3 -25.51 3.21 5.06
N GLU A 4 -26.40 3.95 5.73
CA GLU A 4 -26.35 5.41 5.73
C GLU A 4 -25.02 5.82 6.37
N ARG A 5 -24.10 6.33 5.55
CA ARG A 5 -22.83 6.87 6.04
C ARG A 5 -23.07 8.19 6.72
N THR A 6 -22.33 8.45 7.79
CA THR A 6 -22.26 9.79 8.37
C THR A 6 -21.80 10.76 7.29
N LYS A 7 -22.68 11.70 6.96
CA LYS A 7 -22.38 12.76 6.00
C LYS A 7 -21.42 13.74 6.65
N LEU A 8 -20.35 14.09 5.94
CA LEU A 8 -19.43 15.12 6.38
C LEU A 8 -20.17 16.46 6.50
N PRO A 9 -20.19 17.11 7.69
CA PRO A 9 -20.75 18.44 7.86
C PRO A 9 -20.02 19.48 7.01
N SER A 10 -20.64 20.66 6.86
CA SER A 10 -20.01 21.80 6.21
C SER A 10 -18.77 22.27 6.97
N PHE A 11 -17.88 23.00 6.27
CA PHE A 11 -16.69 23.55 6.90
C PHE A 11 -17.01 24.48 8.08
N ASP A 12 -18.04 25.30 7.96
CA ASP A 12 -18.45 26.23 9.02
C ASP A 12 -18.92 25.47 10.27
N GLU A 13 -19.69 24.39 10.10
CA GLU A 13 -20.10 23.52 11.21
C GLU A 13 -18.88 22.87 11.88
N LEU A 14 -17.96 22.32 11.09
CA LEU A 14 -16.72 21.71 11.63
C LEU A 14 -15.87 22.74 12.39
N LYS A 15 -15.83 23.99 11.92
CA LYS A 15 -15.13 25.08 12.58
C LYS A 15 -15.78 25.44 13.92
N VAL A 16 -17.11 25.51 13.96
CA VAL A 16 -17.85 25.73 15.21
C VAL A 16 -17.61 24.58 16.18
N MET A 17 -17.67 23.33 15.71
CA MET A 17 -17.35 22.16 16.54
C MET A 17 -15.92 22.24 17.08
N ALA A 18 -14.94 22.59 16.26
CA ALA A 18 -13.55 22.71 16.71
C ALA A 18 -13.35 23.78 17.80
N ALA A 19 -14.11 24.87 17.75
CA ALA A 19 -14.01 25.98 18.69
C ALA A 19 -14.79 25.75 20.00
N GLU A 20 -15.99 25.19 19.89
CA GLU A 20 -16.95 25.15 20.99
C GLU A 20 -17.15 23.74 21.55
N ARG A 21 -16.98 22.70 20.73
CA ARG A 21 -17.35 21.31 21.02
C ARG A 21 -16.30 20.33 20.47
N PRO A 22 -15.04 20.41 20.96
CA PRO A 22 -13.92 19.65 20.40
C PRO A 22 -14.09 18.14 20.55
N ASP A 23 -14.76 17.68 21.62
CA ASP A 23 -15.05 16.26 21.84
C ASP A 23 -16.05 15.72 20.80
N GLU A 24 -17.09 16.49 20.45
CA GLU A 24 -18.04 16.09 19.40
C GLU A 24 -17.38 15.98 18.02
N LEU A 25 -16.38 16.82 17.75
CA LEU A 25 -15.58 16.73 16.53
C LEU A 25 -14.74 15.46 16.49
N GLU A 26 -14.20 15.05 17.64
CA GLU A 26 -13.45 13.80 17.73
C GLU A 26 -14.35 12.57 17.57
N ASP A 27 -15.52 12.58 18.21
CA ASP A 27 -16.52 11.52 18.07
C ASP A 27 -17.03 11.37 16.64
N LEU A 28 -17.20 12.48 15.93
CA LEU A 28 -17.54 12.49 14.51
C LEU A 28 -16.43 11.83 13.69
N ARG A 29 -15.18 12.20 13.93
CA ARG A 29 -14.02 11.64 13.22
C ARG A 29 -13.89 10.13 13.50
N GLU A 30 -14.08 9.69 14.73
CA GLU A 30 -14.04 8.27 15.10
C GLU A 30 -15.13 7.48 14.40
N ARG A 31 -16.39 7.92 14.46
CA ARG A 31 -17.50 7.28 13.73
C ARG A 31 -17.21 7.14 12.24
N MET A 32 -16.80 8.23 11.59
CA MET A 32 -16.50 8.19 10.16
C MET A 32 -15.36 7.21 9.84
N THR A 33 -14.35 7.11 10.72
CA THR A 33 -13.25 6.14 10.57
C THR A 33 -13.75 4.71 10.73
N GLU A 34 -14.58 4.44 11.73
CA GLU A 34 -15.17 3.12 11.97
C GLU A 34 -16.08 2.66 10.84
N GLU A 35 -16.89 3.56 10.29
CA GLU A 35 -17.73 3.27 9.12
C GLU A 35 -16.88 2.87 7.91
N ILE A 36 -15.76 3.56 7.67
CA ILE A 36 -14.80 3.17 6.62
C ILE A 36 -14.27 1.77 6.90
N LEU A 37 -13.87 1.47 8.14
CA LEU A 37 -13.27 0.18 8.52
C LEU A 37 -14.26 -0.99 8.47
N LYS A 38 -15.55 -0.77 8.77
CA LYS A 38 -16.62 -1.78 8.70
C LYS A 38 -16.82 -2.31 7.28
N ASP A 39 -16.72 -1.45 6.27
CA ASP A 39 -16.94 -1.80 4.87
C ASP A 39 -15.72 -2.47 4.19
N VAL A 40 -14.61 -2.65 4.91
CA VAL A 40 -13.38 -3.22 4.35
C VAL A 40 -13.48 -4.75 4.23
N PRO A 41 -13.14 -5.33 3.06
CA PRO A 41 -13.01 -6.77 2.89
C PRO A 41 -11.97 -7.39 3.83
N GLU A 42 -12.24 -8.61 4.33
CA GLU A 42 -11.39 -9.28 5.34
C GLU A 42 -9.89 -9.30 4.99
N HIS A 43 -9.55 -9.58 3.73
CA HIS A 43 -8.15 -9.64 3.28
C HIS A 43 -7.38 -8.32 3.43
N ARG A 44 -8.06 -7.16 3.51
CA ARG A 44 -7.45 -5.84 3.74
C ARG A 44 -7.68 -5.28 5.14
N ARG A 45 -8.64 -5.83 5.88
CA ARG A 45 -9.09 -5.29 7.17
C ARG A 45 -7.95 -5.16 8.18
N ARG A 46 -7.14 -6.21 8.34
CA ARG A 46 -6.01 -6.20 9.28
C ARG A 46 -5.01 -5.07 9.00
N ARG A 47 -4.66 -4.86 7.74
CA ARG A 47 -3.72 -3.80 7.33
C ARG A 47 -4.31 -2.40 7.58
N LEU A 48 -5.58 -2.20 7.23
CA LEU A 48 -6.25 -0.90 7.41
C LEU A 48 -6.48 -0.55 8.89
N LEU A 49 -6.80 -1.53 9.74
CA LEU A 49 -6.86 -1.33 11.19
C LEU A 49 -5.50 -0.90 11.76
N GLY A 50 -4.42 -1.55 11.34
CA GLY A 50 -3.07 -1.16 11.76
C GLY A 50 -2.69 0.26 11.31
N LEU A 51 -3.12 0.66 10.11
CA LEU A 51 -2.91 2.03 9.61
C LEU A 51 -3.73 3.06 10.41
N ALA A 52 -5.01 2.78 10.65
CA ALA A 52 -5.88 3.64 11.45
C ALA A 52 -5.32 3.83 12.87
N PHE A 53 -4.85 2.75 13.50
CA PHE A 53 -4.16 2.80 14.79
C PHE A 53 -2.91 3.70 14.74
N ARG A 54 -2.06 3.53 13.72
CA ARG A 54 -0.84 4.34 13.57
C ARG A 54 -1.16 5.83 13.43
N ILE A 55 -2.16 6.18 12.61
CA ILE A 55 -2.62 7.56 12.43
C ILE A 55 -3.11 8.13 13.76
N GLN A 56 -3.89 7.36 14.53
CA GLN A 56 -4.39 7.79 15.83
C GLN A 56 -3.27 8.04 16.82
N MET A 57 -2.30 7.13 16.91
CA MET A 57 -1.14 7.28 17.79
C MET A 57 -0.29 8.49 17.41
N GLU A 58 -0.10 8.75 16.12
CA GLU A 58 0.64 9.92 15.65
C GLU A 58 -0.07 11.23 16.03
N ARG A 59 -1.40 11.25 15.93
CA ARG A 59 -2.21 12.38 16.41
C ARG A 59 -2.09 12.61 17.91
N GLN A 60 -2.20 11.55 18.71
CA GLN A 60 -2.10 11.64 20.17
C GLN A 60 -0.72 12.07 20.65
N ARG A 61 0.35 11.68 19.93
CA ARG A 61 1.73 12.04 20.26
C ARG A 61 2.13 13.44 19.78
N ALA A 62 1.38 14.03 18.85
CA ALA A 62 1.72 15.32 18.29
C ALA A 62 1.58 16.44 19.34
N LYS A 63 2.52 17.37 19.34
CA LYS A 63 2.55 18.49 20.29
C LYS A 63 1.40 19.48 20.09
N ASN A 64 0.84 19.55 18.87
CA ASN A 64 -0.28 20.39 18.51
C ASN A 64 -0.98 19.84 17.24
N PRO A 65 -2.20 20.30 16.93
CA PRO A 65 -2.97 19.80 15.77
C PRO A 65 -2.27 20.00 14.42
N MET A 66 -1.50 21.09 14.27
CA MET A 66 -0.77 21.37 13.03
C MET A 66 0.37 20.36 12.80
N HIS A 67 1.10 20.03 13.86
CA HIS A 67 2.15 19.00 13.82
C HIS A 67 1.57 17.63 13.44
N ALA A 68 0.41 17.26 14.01
CA ALA A 68 -0.29 16.04 13.62
C ALA A 68 -0.65 16.04 12.13
N CYS A 69 -1.21 17.13 11.64
CA CYS A 69 -1.60 17.28 10.23
C CYS A 69 -0.40 17.13 9.28
N ILE A 70 0.71 17.83 9.55
CA ILE A 70 1.94 17.71 8.75
C ILE A 70 2.41 16.25 8.73
N ARG A 71 2.45 15.61 9.89
CA ARG A 71 2.97 14.26 10.01
C ARG A 71 2.08 13.22 9.32
N ILE A 72 0.77 13.34 9.43
CA ILE A 72 -0.18 12.49 8.72
C ILE A 72 -0.08 12.73 7.21
N SER A 73 0.08 13.99 6.76
CA SER A 73 0.28 14.31 5.35
C SER A 73 1.54 13.69 4.77
N GLN A 74 2.63 13.64 5.55
CA GLN A 74 3.86 12.94 5.17
C GLN A 74 3.62 11.44 5.03
N MET A 75 2.96 10.79 6.01
CA MET A 75 2.63 9.37 5.92
C MET A 75 1.81 9.02 4.65
N MET A 76 0.88 9.89 4.26
CA MET A 76 0.12 9.73 3.02
C MET A 76 1.01 9.88 1.79
N MET A 77 1.88 10.88 1.78
CA MET A 77 2.80 11.12 0.66
C MET A 77 3.83 10.00 0.51
N ASP A 78 4.38 9.50 1.61
CA ASP A 78 5.29 8.35 1.64
C ASP A 78 4.63 7.14 0.97
N SER A 79 3.34 6.90 1.27
CA SER A 79 2.57 5.81 0.65
C SER A 79 2.42 5.97 -0.87
N VAL A 80 2.28 7.21 -1.36
CA VAL A 80 2.22 7.50 -2.81
C VAL A 80 3.57 7.27 -3.48
N VAL A 81 4.66 7.66 -2.82
CA VAL A 81 6.02 7.41 -3.31
C VAL A 81 6.30 5.91 -3.36
N GLU A 82 5.98 5.16 -2.30
CA GLU A 82 6.09 3.70 -2.29
C GLU A 82 5.31 3.05 -3.42
N LEU A 83 4.07 3.51 -3.67
CA LEU A 83 3.25 3.02 -4.77
C LEU A 83 3.93 3.28 -6.11
N ARG A 84 4.35 4.52 -6.38
CA ARG A 84 5.05 4.90 -7.61
C ARG A 84 6.28 4.04 -7.86
N ASP A 85 7.09 3.83 -6.82
CA ASP A 85 8.33 3.08 -6.93
C ASP A 85 8.05 1.59 -7.18
N SER A 86 7.00 1.02 -6.57
CA SER A 86 6.56 -0.35 -6.85
C SER A 86 6.06 -0.55 -8.28
N MET A 87 5.35 0.43 -8.84
CA MET A 87 4.89 0.40 -10.23
C MET A 87 6.06 0.50 -11.20
N ARG A 88 7.02 1.40 -10.95
CA ARG A 88 8.22 1.52 -11.77
C ARG A 88 9.07 0.24 -11.76
N LEU A 89 9.21 -0.40 -10.60
CA LEU A 89 9.89 -1.70 -10.51
C LEU A 89 9.15 -2.75 -11.35
N SER A 90 7.81 -2.75 -11.31
CA SER A 90 7.02 -3.69 -12.11
C SER A 90 7.25 -3.52 -13.62
N ASP A 91 7.35 -2.28 -14.12
CA ASP A 91 7.69 -2.01 -15.53
C ASP A 91 9.06 -2.59 -15.92
N LEU A 92 10.05 -2.43 -15.04
CA LEU A 92 11.39 -2.99 -15.23
C LEU A 92 11.39 -4.53 -15.20
N THR A 93 10.57 -5.14 -14.35
CA THR A 93 10.45 -6.61 -14.31
C THR A 93 9.78 -7.19 -15.55
N VAL A 94 8.78 -6.49 -16.12
CA VAL A 94 8.14 -6.89 -17.38
C VAL A 94 9.15 -6.79 -18.54
N ALA A 95 9.91 -5.69 -18.61
CA ALA A 95 10.97 -5.52 -19.60
C ALA A 95 12.05 -6.62 -19.50
N ARG A 96 12.44 -7.02 -18.28
CA ARG A 96 13.44 -8.06 -18.06
C ARG A 96 12.93 -9.46 -18.41
N LYS A 97 11.67 -9.79 -18.10
CA LYS A 97 11.06 -11.07 -18.50
C LYS A 97 10.98 -11.24 -20.02
N ALA A 98 10.75 -10.15 -20.77
CA ALA A 98 10.77 -10.19 -22.23
C ALA A 98 12.16 -10.48 -22.81
N GLN A 99 13.23 -10.19 -22.05
CA GLN A 99 14.63 -10.43 -22.45
C GLN A 99 15.17 -11.78 -21.98
N ASP A 100 14.49 -12.48 -21.07
CA ASP A 100 14.95 -13.75 -20.46
C ASP A 100 14.46 -14.99 -21.22
N VAL A 101 14.36 -14.88 -22.56
CA VAL A 101 14.20 -16.07 -23.41
C VAL A 101 15.54 -16.77 -23.53
N ALA A 102 15.70 -17.88 -22.81
CA ALA A 102 16.93 -18.67 -22.84
C ALA A 102 17.27 -19.10 -24.27
N ASN A 103 18.49 -18.81 -24.72
CA ASN A 103 19.00 -19.28 -26.01
C ASN A 103 19.31 -20.78 -25.90
N VAL A 104 18.39 -21.62 -26.38
CA VAL A 104 18.54 -23.08 -26.35
C VAL A 104 19.61 -23.50 -27.36
N ILE A 105 20.82 -23.81 -26.87
CA ILE A 105 21.89 -24.38 -27.68
C ILE A 105 21.56 -25.84 -27.98
N GLN A 106 21.40 -26.20 -29.25
CA GLN A 106 21.24 -27.60 -29.64
C GLN A 106 22.56 -28.37 -29.46
N PHE A 107 22.51 -29.47 -28.71
CA PHE A 107 23.64 -30.39 -28.61
C PHE A 107 23.93 -31.06 -29.95
N LYS A 108 25.16 -30.93 -30.44
CA LYS A 108 25.64 -31.63 -31.63
C LYS A 108 25.78 -33.12 -31.29
N LYS A 109 24.99 -33.98 -31.96
CA LYS A 109 25.03 -35.44 -31.76
C LYS A 109 26.47 -35.96 -31.95
N PRO A 110 26.99 -36.84 -31.07
CA PRO A 110 28.31 -37.41 -31.25
C PRO A 110 28.33 -38.23 -32.54
N GLY A 111 29.33 -37.96 -33.39
CA GLY A 111 29.58 -38.72 -34.61
C GLY A 111 30.01 -40.16 -34.30
N PRO A 112 29.95 -41.07 -35.28
CA PRO A 112 30.18 -42.50 -35.06
C PRO A 112 31.60 -42.77 -34.57
N THR A 113 31.70 -43.51 -33.45
CA THR A 113 32.95 -43.93 -32.83
C THR A 113 33.76 -44.82 -33.76
N ILE A 114 34.87 -44.31 -34.30
CA ILE A 114 35.84 -45.13 -35.04
C ILE A 114 36.64 -45.94 -34.01
N LYS A 115 36.48 -47.26 -33.99
CA LYS A 115 37.28 -48.17 -33.16
C LYS A 115 38.70 -48.24 -33.75
N SER A 116 39.71 -47.85 -32.97
CA SER A 116 41.11 -48.05 -33.30
C SER A 116 41.49 -49.54 -33.15
N PRO A 117 42.35 -50.11 -34.02
CA PRO A 117 42.74 -51.51 -33.93
C PRO A 117 43.80 -51.72 -32.85
N SER A 118 43.65 -52.77 -32.05
CA SER A 118 44.66 -53.24 -31.09
C SER A 118 45.86 -53.78 -31.84
N LEU A 119 47.02 -53.11 -31.71
CA LEU A 119 48.31 -53.65 -32.12
C LEU A 119 48.64 -54.84 -31.21
N ARG A 120 48.98 -55.98 -31.82
CA ARG A 120 49.47 -57.19 -31.17
C ARG A 120 50.86 -57.47 -31.71
#